data_AF-A0A179T4T0-F1
#
_entry.id   AF-A0A179T4T0-F1
#
_cell.length_a   1.000
_cell.length_b   1.000
_cell.length_c   1.000
_cell.angle_alpha   90.00
_cell.angle_beta   90.00
_cell.angle_gamma   90.00
#
_symmetry.space_group_name_H-M   'P 1'
#
loop_
_entity.id
_entity.type
_entity.pdbx_description
1 polymer ?
#
loop_
_entity_poly.entity_id
_entity_poly.type
_entity_poly.pdbx_seq_one_letter_code
_entity_poly.pdbx_strand_id
1 'polypeptide(L)' 'MDYALHEVLEVQEIASFKTTCLTKSKTMRALVSDQELKDIMQQDITISSRQLDEYSSILSKAQGMHYLGDE' A
#
# COMPACT_ATOMS: atom_id res chain seq x y z
N MET A 1 13.75 1.16 -17.38
CA MET A 1 13.16 -0.16 -17.62
C MET A 1 11.66 0.06 -17.55
N ASP A 2 10.94 -0.22 -18.64
CA ASP A 2 9.50 -0.01 -18.67
C ASP A 2 8.79 -1.10 -17.86
N TYR A 3 7.73 -0.76 -17.12
CA TYR A 3 6.97 -1.76 -16.36
C TYR A 3 6.01 -2.47 -17.29
N ALA A 4 6.01 -3.81 -17.28
CA ALA A 4 5.02 -4.58 -18.01
C ALA A 4 3.63 -4.44 -17.37
N LEU A 5 2.57 -4.58 -18.17
CA LEU A 5 1.19 -4.43 -17.70
C LEU A 5 0.88 -5.31 -16.46
N HIS A 6 1.36 -6.56 -16.44
CA HIS A 6 1.12 -7.45 -15.30
C HIS A 6 1.79 -6.94 -14.01
N GLU A 7 2.99 -6.37 -14.08
CA GLU A 7 3.68 -5.82 -12.91
C GLU A 7 2.91 -4.62 -12.31
N VAL A 8 2.35 -3.76 -13.17
CA VAL A 8 1.51 -2.63 -12.73
C VAL A 8 0.24 -3.14 -12.05
N LEU A 9 -0.43 -4.12 -12.65
CA LEU A 9 -1.65 -4.72 -12.09
C LEU A 9 -1.37 -5.41 -10.75
N GLU A 10 -0.28 -6.17 -10.65
CA GLU A 10 0.14 -6.82 -9.40
C GLU A 10 0.37 -5.79 -8.28
N VAL A 11 1.06 -4.67 -8.54
CA VAL A 11 1.25 -3.61 -7.55
C VAL A 11 -0.08 -2.97 -7.14
N GLN A 12 -0.99 -2.76 -8.09
CA GLN A 12 -2.31 -2.19 -7.81
C GLN A 12 -3.18 -3.13 -6.95
N GLU A 13 -3.11 -4.44 -7.20
CA GLU A 13 -3.76 -5.46 -6.38
C GLU A 13 -3.18 -5.51 -4.96
N ILE A 14 -1.85 -5.50 -4.83
CA ILE A 14 -1.16 -5.46 -3.54
C ILE A 14 -1.54 -4.20 -2.76
N ALA A 15 -1.58 -3.03 -3.40
CA ALA A 15 -1.98 -1.77 -2.77
C ALA A 15 -3.43 -1.81 -2.28
N SER A 16 -4.34 -2.38 -3.07
CA SER A 16 -5.76 -2.54 -2.70
C SER A 16 -5.93 -3.48 -1.50
N PHE A 17 -5.24 -4.62 -1.53
CA PHE A 17 -5.21 -5.56 -0.41
C PHE A 17 -4.66 -4.90 0.85
N LYS A 18 -3.52 -4.21 0.75
CA LYS A 18 -2.86 -3.56 1.87
C LYS A 18 -3.71 -2.44 2.48
N THR A 19 -4.46 -1.70 1.67
CA THR A 19 -5.42 -0.69 2.13
C THR A 19 -6.52 -1.31 3.00
N THR A 20 -7.00 -2.50 2.63
CA THR A 20 -7.98 -3.25 3.42
C THR A 20 -7.38 -3.69 4.75
N CYS A 21 -6.15 -4.20 4.75
CA CYS A 21 -5.42 -4.55 5.98
C CYS A 21 -5.22 -3.34 6.90
N LEU A 22 -4.75 -2.21 6.36
CA LEU A 22 -4.53 -0.99 7.11
C LEU A 22 -5.82 -0.49 7.77
N THR A 23 -6.93 -0.50 7.03
CA THR A 23 -8.25 -0.13 7.55
C THR A 23 -8.65 -1.06 8.69
N LYS A 24 -8.48 -2.37 8.52
CA LYS A 24 -8.76 -3.36 9.57
C LYS A 24 -7.91 -3.11 10.83
N SER A 25 -6.61 -2.88 10.68
CA SER A 25 -5.71 -2.60 11.80
C SER A 25 -6.10 -1.31 12.51
N LYS A 26 -6.39 -0.22 11.78
CA LYS A 26 -6.86 1.05 12.36
C LYS A 26 -8.15 0.88 13.15
N THR A 27 -9.15 0.24 12.55
CA THR A 27 -10.45 -0.01 13.19
C THR A 27 -10.29 -0.87 14.44
N MET A 28 -9.58 -2.00 14.35
CA MET A 28 -9.43 -2.92 15.47
C MET A 28 -8.59 -2.33 16.60
N ARG A 29 -7.56 -1.51 16.32
CA ARG A 29 -6.77 -0.83 17.35
C ARG A 29 -7.62 0.09 18.22
N ALA A 30 -8.66 0.70 17.64
CA ALA A 30 -9.61 1.54 18.37
C ALA A 30 -10.57 0.73 19.26
N LEU A 31 -10.72 -0.57 19.02
CA LEU A 31 -11.67 -1.45 19.73
C LEU A 31 -11.01 -2.35 20.77
N VAL A 32 -9.75 -2.74 20.58
CA VAL A 32 -9.04 -3.62 21.52
C VAL A 32 -8.67 -2.86 22.80
N SER A 33 -8.62 -3.57 23.93
CA SER A 33 -8.24 -3.00 25.23
C SER A 33 -6.81 -3.33 25.64
N ASP A 34 -6.30 -4.49 25.19
CA ASP A 34 -4.94 -4.95 25.48
C ASP A 34 -3.88 -4.01 24.90
N GLN A 35 -2.93 -3.58 25.74
CA GLN A 35 -1.96 -2.55 25.37
C GLN A 35 -0.85 -3.08 24.47
N GLU A 36 -0.37 -4.30 24.71
CA GLU A 36 0.66 -4.92 23.88
C GLU A 36 0.14 -5.14 22.45
N LEU A 37 -1.11 -5.61 22.33
CA LEU A 37 -1.79 -5.74 21.05
C LEU A 37 -1.95 -4.38 20.37
N LYS A 38 -2.31 -3.31 21.08
CA LYS A 38 -2.38 -1.95 20.49
C LYS A 38 -1.06 -1.51 19.89
N ASP A 39 0.05 -1.79 20.58
CA ASP A 39 1.38 -1.39 20.13
C ASP A 39 1.79 -2.18 18.88
N ILE A 40 1.54 -3.49 18.85
CA ILE A 40 1.72 -4.33 17.65
C ILE A 40 0.90 -3.78 16.48
N MET A 41 -0.37 -3.42 16.72
CA MET A 41 -1.24 -2.87 15.67
C MET A 41 -0.79 -1.48 15.22
N GLN A 42 -0.25 -0.64 16.12
CA GLN A 42 0.33 0.65 15.77
C GLN A 42 1.58 0.50 14.89
N GLN A 43 2.42 -0.51 15.17
CA GLN A 43 3.56 -0.83 14.31
C GLN A 43 3.10 -1.26 12.92
N ASP A 44 2.11 -2.16 12.82
CA ASP A 44 1.54 -2.58 11.54
C ASP A 44 0.95 -1.39 10.74
N ILE A 45 0.25 -0.48 11.42
CA ILE A 45 -0.31 0.73 10.79
C ILE A 45 0.79 1.64 10.24
N THR A 46 1.86 1.85 11.00
CA THR A 46 3.01 2.66 10.55
C THR A 46 3.69 2.04 9.34
N ILE A 47 3.98 0.74 9.39
CA ILE A 47 4.64 0.00 8.30
C ILE A 47 3.75 -0.02 7.06
N SER A 48 2.47 -0.36 7.22
CA SER A 48 1.52 -0.46 6.11
C SER A 48 1.25 0.88 5.44
N SER A 49 1.24 1.99 6.19
CA SER A 49 1.10 3.34 5.61
C SER A 49 2.31 3.68 4.73
N ARG A 50 3.53 3.45 5.22
CA ARG A 50 4.75 3.65 4.42
C ARG A 50 4.77 2.81 3.16
N GLN A 51 4.38 1.53 3.25
CA GLN A 51 4.34 0.63 2.10
C GLN A 51 3.31 1.09 1.04
N LEU A 52 2.17 1.65 1.47
CA LEU A 52 1.20 2.23 0.54
C LEU A 52 1.73 3.48 -0.17
N ASP A 53 2.52 4.30 0.51
CA ASP A 53 3.21 5.44 -0.13
C ASP A 53 4.24 4.95 -1.17
N GLU A 54 4.97 3.88 -0.86
CA GLU A 54 5.92 3.24 -1.78
C GLU A 54 5.21 2.65 -3.02
N TYR A 55 4.12 1.92 -2.83
CA TYR A 55 3.33 1.39 -3.96
C TYR A 55 2.71 2.50 -4.80
N SER A 56 2.21 3.57 -4.17
CA SER A 56 1.70 4.74 -4.89
C SER A 56 2.79 5.39 -5.73
N SER A 57 4.02 5.49 -5.21
CA SER A 57 5.16 6.00 -5.96
C SER A 57 5.49 5.14 -7.20
N ILE A 58 5.43 3.81 -7.07
CA ILE A 58 5.65 2.88 -8.18
C ILE A 58 4.56 3.06 -9.26
N LEU A 59 3.29 3.10 -8.84
CA LEU A 59 2.16 3.26 -9.76
C LEU A 59 2.19 4.62 -10.48
N SER A 60 2.56 5.71 -9.79
CA SER A 60 2.74 7.02 -10.44
C SER A 60 3.86 7.01 -11.48
N LYS A 61 4.98 6.31 -11.22
CA LYS A 61 6.05 6.14 -12.21
C LYS A 61 5.57 5.37 -13.43
N ALA A 62 4.85 4.26 -13.22
CA ALA A 62 4.28 3.48 -14.31
C ALA A 62 3.30 4.29 -15.18
N GLN A 63 2.47 5.13 -14.57
CA GLN A 63 1.57 6.04 -15.30
C GLN A 63 2.32 7.13 -16.06
N GLY A 64 3.40 7.68 -15.49
CA GLY A 64 4.25 8.66 -16.15
C GLY A 64 5.04 8.10 -17.33
N MET A 65 5.36 6.81 -17.32
CA MET A 65 6.08 6.13 -18.41
C MET A 65 5.21 5.91 -19.66
N HIS A 66 3.89 5.75 -19.49
CA HIS A 66 2.93 5.71 -20.60
C HIS A 66 2.89 7.02 -21.42
N TYR A 67 3.29 8.16 -20.86
CA TYR A 67 3.29 9.45 -21.56
C TYR A 67 4.55 9.71 -22.42
N LEU A 68 5.56 8.84 -22.36
CA LEU A 68 6.84 9.01 -23.07
C LEU A 68 7.04 7.98 -24.20
N GLY A 69 6.03 7.14 -24.49
CA GLY A 69 6.10 6.06 -25.48
C GLY A 69 5.35 6.31 -26.79
N ASP A 70 4.75 7.49 -26.97
CA ASP A 70 3.96 7.87 -28.16
C ASP A 70 4.71 8.82 -29.13
N GLU A 71 6.06 8.85 -29.09
CA GLU A 71 6.91 9.51 -30.12
C GLU A 71 7.75 8.50 -30.92
#